data_AF-A0A227J522-F1
#
_entry.id   AF-A0A227J522-F1
#
_cell.length_a   1.000
_cell.length_b   1.000
_cell.length_c   1.000
_cell.angle_alpha   90.00
_cell.angle_beta   90.00
_cell.angle_gamma   90.00
#
_symmetry.space_group_name_H-M   'P 1'
#
loop_
_entity.id
_entity.type
_entity.pdbx_description
1 polymer ?
#
loop_
_entity_poly.entity_id
_entity_poly.type
_entity_poly.pdbx_seq_one_letter_code
_entity_poly.pdbx_strand_id
1 'polypeptide(L)'
;TLITAMEEQDAFRELAGEFGATTGRPRDMGYFDAVATKNGVELQAATEIALTKVDCLTGLNDLKICVGYEGDHSENPIWPQTAALAPIYEKMESWSEDITGCRKFEELPVAAQKYVL
;
A
#
# COMPACT_ATOMS: atom_id res chain seq x y z
N THR A 1 4.30 -7.73 -13.91
CA THR A 1 4.99 -6.95 -12.87
C THR A 1 3.94 -6.21 -12.06
N LEU A 2 4.14 -6.08 -10.75
CA LEU A 2 3.26 -5.28 -9.89
C LEU A 2 3.32 -3.81 -10.35
N ILE A 3 2.19 -3.20 -10.69
CA ILE A 3 2.13 -1.82 -11.21
C ILE A 3 2.64 -0.81 -10.18
N THR A 4 2.46 -1.10 -8.89
CA THR A 4 2.91 -0.25 -7.78
C THR A 4 4.24 -0.68 -7.16
N ALA A 5 5.05 -1.48 -7.86
CA ALA A 5 6.31 -2.01 -7.33
C ALA A 5 7.22 -0.90 -6.76
N MET A 6 7.76 -1.13 -5.56
CA MET A 6 8.75 -0.23 -4.97
C MET A 6 10.13 -0.48 -5.60
N GLU A 7 10.88 0.59 -5.88
CA GLU A 7 12.25 0.47 -6.40
C GLU A 7 13.18 -0.21 -5.39
N GLU A 8 13.13 0.21 -4.12
CA GLU A 8 13.94 -0.35 -3.02
C GLU A 8 13.14 -1.35 -2.15
N GLN A 9 12.48 -2.31 -2.79
CA GLN A 9 11.61 -3.27 -2.09
C GLN A 9 12.33 -4.25 -1.16
N ASP A 10 13.62 -4.51 -1.36
CA ASP A 10 14.34 -5.57 -0.61
C ASP A 10 14.44 -5.25 0.89
N ALA A 11 14.86 -4.03 1.24
CA ALA A 11 14.97 -3.61 2.64
C ALA A 11 13.60 -3.57 3.33
N PHE A 12 12.57 -3.11 2.61
CA PHE A 12 11.20 -3.09 3.13
C PHE A 12 10.65 -4.50 3.33
N ARG A 13 10.93 -5.43 2.39
CA ARG A 13 10.52 -6.83 2.50
C ARG A 13 11.13 -7.52 3.71
N GLU A 14 12.40 -7.27 3.99
CA GLU A 14 13.10 -7.78 5.18
C GLU A 14 12.44 -7.26 6.46
N LEU A 15 12.21 -5.95 6.54
CA LEU A 15 11.54 -5.31 7.69
C LEU A 15 10.13 -5.87 7.91
N ALA A 16 9.32 -5.99 6.85
CA ALA A 16 7.93 -6.44 6.92
C ALA A 16 7.78 -7.97 7.06
N GLY A 17 8.88 -8.72 6.98
CA GLY A 17 8.90 -10.18 7.04
C GLY A 17 8.17 -10.84 5.86
N GLU A 18 8.21 -10.23 4.68
CA GLU A 18 7.38 -10.60 3.53
C GLU A 18 7.98 -11.73 2.68
N PHE A 19 8.00 -12.91 3.31
CA PHE A 19 8.47 -14.15 2.71
C PHE A 19 7.42 -15.27 2.83
N GLY A 20 7.46 -16.21 1.89
CA GLY A 20 6.67 -17.44 1.99
C GLY A 20 7.06 -18.24 3.23
N ALA A 21 6.10 -18.53 4.12
CA ALA A 21 6.36 -19.17 5.41
C ALA A 21 7.11 -20.51 5.31
N THR A 22 6.84 -21.30 4.25
CA THR A 22 7.48 -22.61 4.05
C THR A 22 8.73 -22.54 3.16
N THR A 23 8.69 -21.70 2.13
CA THR A 23 9.70 -21.70 1.06
C THR A 23 10.78 -20.64 1.24
N GLY A 24 10.54 -19.63 2.08
CA GLY A 24 11.38 -18.44 2.16
C GLY A 24 11.38 -17.60 0.88
N ARG A 25 10.47 -17.86 -0.07
CA ARG A 25 10.42 -17.12 -1.33
C ARG A 25 10.06 -15.65 -1.05
N PRO A 26 10.83 -14.67 -1.55
CA PRO A 26 10.51 -13.25 -1.39
C PRO A 26 9.21 -12.89 -2.13
N ARG A 27 8.36 -12.07 -1.52
CA ARG A 27 7.16 -11.49 -2.17
C ARG A 27 7.50 -10.15 -2.82
N ASP A 28 6.93 -9.88 -3.98
CA ASP A 28 7.04 -8.55 -4.58
C ASP A 28 6.30 -7.52 -3.70
N MET A 29 6.96 -6.41 -3.39
CA MET A 29 6.42 -5.35 -2.55
C MET A 29 6.11 -4.13 -3.39
N GLY A 30 4.99 -3.48 -3.06
CA GLY A 30 4.52 -2.28 -3.73
C GLY A 30 3.90 -1.30 -2.75
N TYR A 31 3.73 -0.07 -3.21
CA TYR A 31 2.93 0.93 -2.53
C TYR A 31 1.47 0.52 -2.50
N PHE A 32 0.72 1.06 -1.53
CA PHE A 32 -0.71 0.79 -1.41
C PHE A 32 -1.45 1.28 -2.66
N ASP A 33 -2.30 0.40 -3.21
CA ASP A 33 -3.05 0.65 -4.44
C ASP A 33 -4.53 0.85 -4.15
N ALA A 34 -4.94 2.11 -4.02
CA ALA A 34 -6.32 2.46 -3.70
C ALA A 34 -7.27 2.14 -4.86
N VAL A 35 -6.79 2.11 -6.11
CA VAL A 35 -7.60 1.77 -7.29
C VAL A 35 -7.99 0.31 -7.25
N ALA A 36 -7.00 -0.58 -7.03
CA ALA A 36 -7.23 -2.01 -6.89
C ALA A 36 -8.08 -2.33 -5.65
N THR A 37 -7.82 -1.67 -4.52
CA THR A 37 -8.61 -1.86 -3.29
C THR A 37 -10.06 -1.44 -3.47
N LYS A 38 -10.32 -0.27 -4.10
CA LYS A 38 -11.69 0.19 -4.40
C LYS A 38 -12.45 -0.83 -5.25
N ASN A 39 -11.82 -1.36 -6.30
CA ASN A 39 -12.42 -2.41 -7.12
C ASN A 39 -12.77 -3.65 -6.29
N GLY A 40 -11.87 -4.10 -5.41
CA GLY A 40 -12.13 -5.22 -4.50
C GLY A 40 -13.31 -4.98 -3.56
N VAL A 41 -13.39 -3.79 -2.96
CA VAL A 41 -14.50 -3.38 -2.08
C VAL A 41 -15.83 -3.39 -2.83
N GLU A 42 -15.88 -2.83 -4.04
CA GLU A 42 -17.08 -2.79 -4.88
C GLU A 42 -17.53 -4.20 -5.28
N LEU A 43 -16.61 -5.07 -5.70
CA LEU A 43 -16.92 -6.45 -6.10
C LEU A 43 -17.43 -7.32 -4.94
N GLN A 44 -16.92 -7.09 -3.73
CA GLN A 44 -17.29 -7.86 -2.54
C GLN A 44 -18.47 -7.24 -1.78
N ALA A 45 -18.92 -6.04 -2.18
CA ALA A 45 -19.86 -5.23 -1.41
C ALA A 45 -19.42 -5.04 0.05
N ALA A 46 -18.11 -4.84 0.26
CA ALA A 46 -17.56 -4.67 1.60
C ALA A 46 -18.05 -3.34 2.21
N THR A 47 -18.55 -3.40 3.44
CA THR A 47 -19.02 -2.23 4.19
C THR A 47 -17.98 -1.67 5.13
N GLU A 48 -16.96 -2.45 5.46
CA GLU A 48 -15.88 -2.11 6.39
C GLU A 48 -14.55 -2.65 5.87
N ILE A 49 -13.46 -2.01 6.26
CA ILE A 49 -12.10 -2.41 5.90
C ILE A 49 -11.24 -2.58 7.16
N ALA A 50 -10.31 -3.53 7.11
CA ALA A 50 -9.24 -3.66 8.09
C ALA A 50 -7.91 -3.34 7.39
N LEU A 51 -7.34 -2.17 7.69
CA LEU A 51 -6.00 -1.83 7.22
C LEU A 51 -4.97 -2.44 8.16
N THR A 52 -4.09 -3.29 7.63
CA THR A 52 -3.13 -4.08 8.42
C THR A 52 -1.70 -3.67 8.10
N LYS A 53 -0.77 -4.00 9.01
CA LYS A 53 0.67 -3.73 8.85
C LYS A 53 1.04 -2.26 8.62
N VAL A 54 0.25 -1.33 9.17
CA VAL A 54 0.56 0.11 9.11
C VAL A 54 1.89 0.41 9.81
N ASP A 55 2.22 -0.35 10.85
CA ASP A 55 3.50 -0.27 11.58
C ASP A 55 4.72 -0.50 10.69
N CYS A 56 4.61 -1.34 9.64
CA CYS A 56 5.69 -1.60 8.70
C CYS A 56 6.10 -0.34 7.92
N LEU A 57 5.22 0.66 7.79
CA LEU A 57 5.48 1.90 7.06
C LEU A 57 6.30 2.92 7.88
N THR A 58 6.49 2.67 9.17
CA THR A 58 7.25 3.54 10.07
C THR A 58 8.69 3.68 9.59
N GLY A 59 9.17 4.92 9.47
CA GLY A 59 10.54 5.24 9.05
C GLY A 59 10.79 5.25 7.54
N LEU A 60 9.76 5.05 6.71
CA LEU A 60 9.88 5.22 5.26
C LEU A 60 10.03 6.70 4.88
N ASN A 61 11.03 7.05 4.06
CA ASN A 61 11.23 8.41 3.59
C ASN A 61 10.36 8.78 2.37
N ASP A 62 9.99 7.81 1.55
CA ASP A 62 9.10 7.98 0.39
C ASP A 62 7.81 7.17 0.63
N LEU A 63 6.81 7.82 1.23
CA LEU A 63 5.49 7.23 1.42
C LEU A 63 4.51 7.80 0.39
N LYS A 64 3.85 6.91 -0.33
CA LYS A 64 2.87 7.28 -1.36
C LYS A 64 1.78 6.25 -1.51
N ILE A 65 0.65 6.70 -2.02
CA ILE A 65 -0.54 5.91 -2.33
C ILE A 65 -0.82 6.04 -3.82
N CYS A 66 -1.05 4.92 -4.51
CA CYS A 66 -1.52 4.94 -5.89
C CYS A 66 -3.02 5.27 -5.89
N VAL A 67 -3.39 6.42 -6.46
CA VAL A 67 -4.75 6.97 -6.46
C VAL A 67 -5.42 6.90 -7.83
N GLY A 68 -4.67 6.56 -8.86
CA GLY A 68 -5.15 6.47 -10.23
C GLY A 68 -4.13 5.79 -11.13
N TYR A 69 -4.54 5.53 -12.36
CA TYR A 69 -3.65 5.04 -13.40
C TYR A 69 -3.69 5.98 -14.61
N GLU A 70 -2.58 6.07 -15.34
CA GLU A 70 -2.45 6.83 -16.57
C GLU A 70 -2.22 5.86 -17.74
N GLY A 71 -2.89 6.12 -18.87
CA GLY A 71 -2.81 5.32 -20.09
C GLY A 71 -4.17 5.00 -20.69
N ASP A 72 -4.17 4.29 -21.81
CA ASP A 72 -5.39 3.90 -22.52
C ASP A 72 -6.25 2.97 -21.65
N HIS A 73 -7.55 3.24 -21.58
CA HIS A 73 -8.53 2.51 -20.75
C HIS A 73 -8.32 2.61 -19.23
N SER A 74 -7.56 3.62 -18.76
CA SER A 74 -7.36 3.90 -17.32
C SER A 74 -8.64 4.19 -16.53
N GLU A 75 -9.75 4.58 -17.17
CA GLU A 75 -11.04 4.84 -16.52
C GLU A 75 -11.74 3.56 -16.00
N ASN A 76 -11.49 2.42 -16.64
CA ASN A 76 -12.03 1.12 -16.25
C ASN A 76 -10.93 0.05 -16.39
N PRO A 77 -9.92 0.07 -15.51
CA PRO A 77 -8.79 -0.81 -15.62
C PRO A 77 -9.23 -2.26 -15.32
N ILE A 78 -9.24 -3.12 -16.33
CA ILE A 78 -9.52 -4.56 -16.15
C ILE A 78 -8.21 -5.31 -16.31
N TRP A 79 -7.90 -6.23 -15.38
CA TRP A 79 -6.77 -7.14 -15.57
C TRP A 79 -6.95 -7.96 -16.88
N PRO A 80 -5.94 -8.08 -17.77
CA PRO A 80 -4.53 -7.72 -17.60
C PRO A 80 -4.11 -6.35 -18.19
N GLN A 81 -5.05 -5.50 -18.63
CA GLN A 81 -4.75 -4.22 -19.29
C GLN A 81 -3.97 -3.25 -18.40
N THR A 82 -4.07 -3.42 -17.07
CA THR A 82 -3.30 -2.64 -16.08
C THR A 82 -1.79 -2.76 -16.23
N ALA A 83 -1.27 -3.82 -16.84
CA ALA A 83 0.18 -4.00 -16.99
C ALA A 83 0.86 -2.94 -17.88
N ALA A 84 0.09 -2.24 -18.72
CA ALA A 84 0.59 -1.17 -19.59
C ALA A 84 0.32 0.24 -19.03
N LEU A 85 -0.35 0.35 -17.88
CA LEU A 85 -0.68 1.63 -17.27
C LEU A 85 0.44 2.09 -16.34
N ALA A 86 0.54 3.41 -16.14
CA ALA A 86 1.44 4.01 -15.18
C ALA A 86 0.67 4.42 -13.91
N PRO A 87 1.16 4.12 -12.69
CA PRO A 87 0.51 4.54 -11.46
C PRO A 87 0.64 6.05 -11.23
N ILE A 88 -0.46 6.69 -10.81
CA ILE A 88 -0.49 8.08 -10.35
C ILE A 88 -0.44 8.04 -8.82
N TYR A 89 0.58 8.67 -8.25
CA TYR A 89 0.84 8.66 -6.82
C TYR A 89 0.50 9.97 -6.14
N GLU A 90 -0.15 9.88 -4.98
CA GLU A 90 -0.22 10.94 -3.98
C GLU A 90 0.88 10.71 -2.94
N LYS A 91 1.67 11.76 -2.66
CA LYS A 91 2.72 11.72 -1.64
C LYS A 91 2.13 11.99 -0.26
N MET A 92 2.52 11.18 0.71
CA MET A 92 2.04 11.27 2.08
C MET A 92 3.17 11.73 3.01
N GLU A 93 2.80 12.36 4.12
CA GLU A 93 3.73 12.64 5.21
C GLU A 93 4.13 11.33 5.88
N SER A 94 5.42 11.10 6.05
CA SER A 94 5.96 9.96 6.79
C SER A 94 5.99 10.21 8.30
N TRP A 95 6.13 9.13 9.08
CA TRP A 95 6.36 9.15 10.52
C TRP A 95 7.53 8.24 10.90
N SER A 96 8.07 8.44 12.10
CA SER A 96 9.21 7.66 12.62
C SER A 96 8.95 7.07 14.00
N GLU A 97 7.85 7.47 14.64
CA GLU A 97 7.42 7.02 15.95
C GLU A 97 6.94 5.57 15.89
N ASP A 98 7.32 4.77 16.90
CA ASP A 98 6.83 3.40 17.06
C ASP A 98 5.35 3.40 17.43
N ILE A 99 4.52 2.83 16.55
CA ILE A 99 3.07 2.73 16.71
C ILE A 99 2.59 1.34 17.15
N THR A 100 3.48 0.38 17.38
CA THR A 100 3.10 -1.02 17.74
C THR A 100 2.38 -1.10 19.09
N GLY A 101 2.58 -0.09 19.95
CA GLY A 101 1.91 0.07 21.24
C GLY A 101 0.54 0.76 21.18
N CYS A 102 0.20 1.45 20.10
CA CYS A 102 -1.05 2.20 20.00
C CYS A 102 -2.27 1.26 20.05
N ARG A 103 -3.29 1.63 20.82
CA ARG A 103 -4.56 0.90 20.98
C ARG A 103 -5.78 1.77 20.67
N LYS A 104 -5.57 3.07 20.43
CA LYS A 104 -6.60 4.00 19.98
C LYS A 104 -6.09 4.77 18.75
N PHE A 105 -7.01 5.24 17.92
CA PHE A 105 -6.66 5.94 16.69
C PHE A 105 -5.91 7.26 16.99
N GLU A 106 -6.33 7.96 18.03
CA GLU A 106 -5.75 9.25 18.43
C GLU A 106 -4.34 9.12 19.03
N GLU A 107 -3.92 7.90 19.37
CA GLU A 107 -2.56 7.62 19.84
C GLU A 107 -1.55 7.50 18.68
N LEU A 108 -2.02 7.40 17.44
CA LEU A 108 -1.16 7.41 16.26
C LEU A 108 -0.58 8.81 16.02
N PRO A 109 0.65 8.94 15.49
CA PRO A 109 1.15 10.20 14.96
C PRO A 109 0.19 10.78 13.93
N VAL A 110 0.10 12.12 13.86
CA VAL A 110 -0.83 12.81 12.94
C VAL A 110 -0.62 12.38 11.49
N ALA A 111 0.63 12.16 11.06
CA ALA A 111 0.94 11.67 9.72
C ALA A 111 0.38 10.25 9.48
N ALA A 112 0.49 9.35 10.46
CA ALA A 112 -0.10 8.01 10.37
C ALA A 112 -1.64 8.06 10.36
N GLN A 113 -2.25 8.95 11.14
CA GLN A 113 -3.70 9.17 11.09
C GLN A 113 -4.17 9.64 9.71
N LYS A 114 -3.46 10.60 9.11
CA LYS A 114 -3.71 11.08 7.74
C LYS A 114 -3.47 10.01 6.67
N TYR A 115 -2.61 9.03 6.91
CA TYR A 115 -2.43 7.92 5.98
C TYR A 115 -3.63 6.97 5.99
N VAL A 116 -4.32 6.83 7.13
CA VAL A 116 -5.47 5.94 7.30
C VAL A 116 -6.79 6.57 6.85
N LEU A 117 -6.93 7.91 6.94
CA LEU A 117 -8.14 8.68 6.64
C LEU A 117 -8.11 9.32 5.25
#